data_AF-A0A9W5V4M5-F1
#
_entry.id   AF-A0A9W5V4M5-F1
#
_cell.length_a   1.000
_cell.length_b   1.000
_cell.length_c   1.000
_cell.angle_alpha   90.00
_cell.angle_beta   90.00
_cell.angle_gamma   90.00
#
_symmetry.space_group_name_H-M   'P 1'
#
loop_
_entity.id
_entity.type
_entity.pdbx_description
1 polymer ?
#
loop_
_entity_poly.entity_id
_entity_poly.type
_entity_poly.pdbx_seq_one_letter_code
_entity_poly.pdbx_strand_id
1 'polypeptide(L)'
;MTRLLNICITICILFLFSTSAFADRTLIIPDLPKQPYRYGFGAYEGVVAHSTATPEAPAINIQKYESRTWRNAFVHYAVDWDEAIQIADTKYIAYG
;
A
#
# COMPACT_ATOMS: atom_id res chain seq x y z
N MET A 1 -17.24 -5.88 -44.15
CA MET A 1 -16.34 -4.87 -43.52
C MET A 1 -16.95 -4.24 -42.27
N THR A 2 -18.22 -3.82 -42.27
CA THR A 2 -18.90 -3.19 -41.11
C THR A 2 -19.03 -4.07 -39.86
N ARG A 3 -19.27 -5.39 -40.00
CA ARG A 3 -19.35 -6.30 -38.83
C ARG A 3 -18.04 -6.45 -38.06
N LEU A 4 -16.92 -6.57 -38.77
CA LEU A 4 -15.58 -6.66 -38.16
C LEU A 4 -15.21 -5.36 -37.46
N LEU A 5 -15.52 -4.22 -38.07
CA LEU A 5 -15.30 -2.90 -37.48
C LEU A 5 -16.10 -2.72 -36.18
N ASN A 6 -17.38 -3.12 -36.18
CA ASN A 6 -18.22 -3.04 -34.98
C ASN A 6 -17.72 -3.96 -33.86
N ILE A 7 -17.26 -5.17 -34.17
CA ILE A 7 -16.65 -6.08 -33.19
C ILE A 7 -15.39 -5.45 -32.59
N CYS A 8 -14.51 -4.86 -33.41
CA CYS A 8 -13.32 -4.17 -32.92
C CYS A 8 -13.67 -2.99 -32.01
N ILE A 9 -14.69 -2.19 -32.37
CA ILE A 9 -15.15 -1.06 -31.55
C ILE A 9 -15.71 -1.57 -30.21
N THR A 10 -16.52 -2.63 -30.20
CA THR A 10 -17.06 -3.20 -28.96
C THR A 10 -15.94 -3.75 -28.06
N ILE A 11 -14.93 -4.42 -28.61
CA ILE A 11 -13.77 -4.91 -27.85
C ILE A 11 -12.95 -3.74 -27.30
N CYS A 12 -12.70 -2.69 -28.09
CA CYS A 12 -12.00 -1.49 -27.62
C CYS A 12 -12.76 -0.78 -26.48
N ILE A 13 -14.08 -0.66 -26.58
CA ILE A 13 -14.90 -0.08 -25.52
C ILE A 13 -14.84 -0.95 -24.26
N LEU A 14 -14.93 -2.28 -24.37
CA LEU A 14 -14.77 -3.21 -23.25
C LEU A 14 -13.37 -3.11 -22.59
N PHE A 15 -12.31 -2.91 -23.37
CA PHE A 15 -10.95 -2.71 -22.86
C PHE A 15 -10.74 -1.32 -22.23
N LEU A 16 -11.46 -0.29 -22.67
CA LEU A 16 -11.43 1.05 -22.04
C LEU A 16 -12.08 1.05 -20.65
N PHE A 17 -12.94 0.07 -20.35
CA PHE A 17 -13.45 -0.20 -19.01
C PHE A 17 -12.57 -1.18 -18.21
N SER A 18 -11.31 -1.39 -18.60
CA SER A 18 -10.36 -2.14 -17.76
C SER A 18 -10.30 -1.48 -16.38
N THR A 19 -10.85 -2.19 -15.41
CA THR A 19 -10.87 -1.80 -14.01
C THR A 19 -9.45 -1.56 -13.54
N SER A 20 -9.15 -0.37 -13.00
CA SER A 20 -7.93 -0.15 -12.23
C SER A 20 -7.87 -1.20 -11.13
N ALA A 21 -7.02 -2.20 -11.27
CA ALA A 21 -6.83 -3.19 -10.22
C ALA A 21 -6.16 -2.49 -9.04
N PHE A 22 -6.74 -2.62 -7.85
CA PHE A 22 -6.12 -2.13 -6.63
C PHE A 22 -4.74 -2.76 -6.48
N ALA A 23 -3.71 -1.93 -6.36
CA ALA A 23 -2.33 -2.39 -6.33
C ALA A 23 -1.93 -2.78 -4.90
N ASP A 24 -1.28 -3.94 -4.74
CA ASP A 24 -0.62 -4.34 -3.49
C ASP A 24 0.89 -4.34 -3.72
N ARG A 25 1.60 -3.41 -3.05
CA ARG A 25 3.03 -3.16 -3.25
C ARG A 25 3.80 -3.38 -1.96
N THR A 26 5.01 -3.91 -2.09
CA THR A 26 5.95 -4.05 -0.97
C THR A 26 7.14 -3.12 -1.18
N LEU A 27 7.19 -2.02 -0.44
CA LEU A 27 8.22 -0.98 -0.52
C LEU A 27 8.85 -0.75 0.86
N ILE A 28 9.51 -1.80 1.36
CA ILE A 28 10.13 -1.80 2.69
C ILE A 28 11.19 -0.70 2.80
N ILE A 29 11.08 0.14 3.84
CA ILE A 29 12.14 1.09 4.17
C ILE A 29 13.36 0.31 4.68
N PRO A 30 14.55 0.51 4.10
CA PRO A 30 15.76 -0.15 4.58
C PRO A 30 16.10 0.31 6.00
N ASP A 31 16.77 -0.57 6.75
CA ASP A 31 17.32 -0.29 8.08
C ASP A 31 16.32 0.09 9.18
N LEU A 32 15.02 -0.19 8.98
CA LEU A 32 14.04 -0.10 10.06
C LEU A 32 14.42 -1.02 11.24
N PRO A 33 14.17 -0.60 12.49
CA PRO A 33 14.41 -1.43 13.66
C PRO A 33 13.68 -2.77 13.60
N LYS A 34 14.38 -3.85 13.94
CA LYS A 34 13.85 -5.22 13.95
C LYS A 34 13.61 -5.71 15.38
N GLN A 35 12.74 -4.99 16.09
CA GLN A 35 12.34 -5.36 17.45
C GLN A 35 11.14 -6.31 17.41
N PRO A 36 11.21 -7.50 18.03
CA PRO A 36 10.08 -8.43 18.06
C PRO A 36 8.94 -7.90 18.93
N TYR A 37 7.74 -8.45 18.72
CA TYR A 37 6.59 -8.23 19.61
C TYR A 37 6.85 -8.83 21.00
N ARG A 38 6.00 -8.50 21.97
CA ARG A 38 6.14 -8.98 23.36
C ARG A 38 6.17 -10.51 23.49
N TYR A 39 5.52 -11.23 22.57
CA TYR A 39 5.51 -12.69 22.53
C TYR A 39 6.46 -13.30 21.47
N GLY A 40 7.31 -12.48 20.84
CA GLY A 40 8.32 -12.92 19.89
C GLY A 40 8.09 -12.47 18.45
N PHE A 41 8.94 -12.97 17.55
CA PHE A 41 8.92 -12.66 16.12
C PHE A 41 7.63 -13.15 15.46
N GLY A 42 6.92 -12.26 14.77
CA GLY A 42 5.65 -12.59 14.12
C GLY A 42 4.46 -12.81 15.06
N ALA A 43 4.65 -12.69 16.38
CA ALA A 43 3.59 -12.86 17.37
C ALA A 43 2.83 -11.53 17.63
N TYR A 44 2.36 -10.88 16.57
CA TYR A 44 1.47 -9.72 16.69
C TYR A 44 0.09 -10.19 17.17
N GLU A 45 -0.60 -9.32 17.93
CA GLU A 45 -1.84 -9.70 18.63
C GLU A 45 -3.09 -9.09 18.00
N GLY A 46 -2.90 -8.17 17.07
CA GLY A 46 -3.98 -7.47 16.39
C GLY A 46 -3.43 -6.42 15.44
N VAL A 47 -4.35 -5.64 14.86
CA VAL A 47 -4.06 -4.56 13.93
C VAL A 47 -4.70 -3.28 14.47
N VAL A 48 -3.99 -2.16 14.37
CA VAL A 48 -4.52 -0.83 14.70
C VAL A 48 -4.75 -0.08 13.39
N ALA A 49 -5.95 0.47 13.23
CA ALA A 49 -6.28 1.31 12.08
C ALA A 49 -6.04 2.78 12.42
N HIS A 50 -5.23 3.47 11.62
CA HIS A 50 -4.96 4.89 11.73
C HIS A 50 -5.46 5.61 10.48
N SER A 51 -5.80 6.90 10.61
CA SER A 51 -5.94 7.82 9.48
C SER A 51 -4.74 8.75 9.45
N THR A 52 -4.34 9.19 8.26
CA THR A 52 -3.26 10.14 8.10
C THR A 52 -3.67 11.52 8.62
N ALA A 53 -2.76 12.25 9.24
CA ALA A 53 -2.99 13.63 9.66
C ALA A 53 -3.07 14.63 8.48
N THR A 54 -2.96 14.12 7.25
CA THR A 54 -3.05 14.88 5.99
C THR A 54 -4.22 14.30 5.18
N PRO A 55 -5.24 15.11 4.85
CA PRO A 55 -6.35 14.68 4.02
C PRO A 55 -5.87 14.17 2.66
N GLU A 56 -6.44 13.05 2.20
CA GLU A 56 -6.27 12.51 0.84
C GLU A 56 -4.80 12.32 0.42
N ALA A 57 -3.90 12.05 1.37
CA ALA A 57 -2.51 11.79 1.05
C ALA A 57 -2.36 10.40 0.39
N PRO A 58 -1.76 10.30 -0.81
CA PRO A 58 -1.47 9.00 -1.42
C PRO A 58 -0.54 8.15 -0.54
N ALA A 59 -0.74 6.83 -0.53
CA ALA A 59 0.04 5.87 0.25
C ALA A 59 1.54 5.98 -0.05
N ILE A 60 1.90 6.18 -1.32
CA ILE A 60 3.30 6.38 -1.74
C ILE A 60 3.94 7.63 -1.11
N ASN A 61 3.15 8.67 -0.83
CA ASN A 61 3.66 9.87 -0.17
C ASN A 61 3.93 9.61 1.31
N ILE A 62 3.12 8.77 1.97
CA ILE A 62 3.36 8.31 3.34
C ILE A 62 4.64 7.49 3.39
N GLN A 63 4.80 6.50 2.50
CA GLN A 63 6.02 5.69 2.42
C GLN A 63 7.28 6.55 2.23
N LYS A 64 7.23 7.51 1.30
CA LYS A 64 8.34 8.45 1.06
C LYS A 64 8.62 9.34 2.27
N TYR A 65 7.59 9.83 2.96
CA TYR A 65 7.77 10.64 4.16
C TYR A 65 8.46 9.83 5.25
N GLU A 66 7.91 8.66 5.60
CA GLU A 66 8.43 7.78 6.65
C GLU A 66 9.85 7.29 6.34
N SER A 67 10.20 7.06 5.06
CA SER A 67 11.58 6.71 4.68
C SER A 67 12.64 7.73 5.15
N ARG A 68 12.24 8.99 5.37
CA ARG A 68 13.11 10.07 5.84
C ARG A 68 12.95 10.36 7.33
N THR A 69 11.83 9.95 7.93
CA THR A 69 11.43 10.36 9.29
C THR A 69 11.18 9.18 10.24
N TRP A 70 11.46 7.94 9.82
CA TRP A 70 11.13 6.70 10.56
C TRP A 70 11.60 6.66 12.01
N ARG A 71 12.66 7.42 12.36
CA ARG A 71 13.15 7.54 13.74
C ARG A 71 12.11 8.17 14.69
N ASN A 72 11.15 8.93 14.15
CA ASN A 72 10.04 9.49 14.90
C ASN A 72 8.83 8.55 14.89
N ALA A 73 8.43 8.10 13.71
CA ALA A 73 7.29 7.20 13.52
C ALA A 73 7.38 6.49 12.16
N PHE A 74 6.88 5.27 12.09
CA PHE A 74 6.64 4.53 10.85
C PHE A 74 5.57 3.46 11.08
N VAL A 75 4.85 3.07 10.02
CA VAL A 75 3.79 2.05 10.10
C VAL A 75 4.08 0.83 9.23
N HIS A 76 3.31 -0.25 9.40
CA HIS A 76 3.44 -1.45 8.55
C HIS A 76 2.89 -1.25 7.14
N TYR A 77 1.77 -0.55 7.02
CA TYR A 77 1.09 -0.30 5.75
C TYR A 77 0.56 1.12 5.65
N ALA A 78 0.62 1.70 4.46
CA ALA A 78 -0.19 2.83 4.07
C ALA A 78 -1.16 2.39 2.96
N VAL A 79 -2.41 2.84 3.03
CA VAL A 79 -3.47 2.44 2.11
C VAL A 79 -4.23 3.68 1.65
N ASP A 80 -4.47 3.78 0.35
CA ASP A 80 -5.33 4.81 -0.25
C ASP A 80 -6.39 4.18 -1.19
N TRP A 81 -6.99 4.97 -2.07
CA TRP A 81 -8.05 4.53 -2.97
C TRP A 81 -7.56 3.63 -4.12
N ASP A 82 -6.26 3.66 -4.44
CA ASP A 82 -5.65 2.93 -5.57
C ASP A 82 -4.74 1.78 -5.11
N GLU A 83 -4.15 1.88 -3.92
CA GLU A 83 -3.11 0.95 -3.49
C GLU A 83 -2.99 0.72 -1.97
N ALA A 84 -2.41 -0.43 -1.63
CA ALA A 84 -1.79 -0.71 -0.35
C ALA A 84 -0.29 -0.84 -0.54
N ILE A 85 0.48 -0.18 0.32
CA ILE A 85 1.94 -0.28 0.35
C ILE A 85 2.37 -0.83 1.70
N GLN A 86 3.02 -2.00 1.71
CA GLN A 86 3.76 -2.47 2.86
C GLN A 86 5.08 -1.68 3.00
N ILE A 87 5.23 -1.01 4.13
CA ILE A 87 6.35 -0.10 4.45
C ILE A 87 7.33 -0.77 5.42
N ALA A 88 6.85 -1.65 6.31
CA ALA A 88 7.65 -2.38 7.29
C ALA A 88 7.26 -3.86 7.38
N ASP A 89 8.20 -4.70 7.83
CA ASP A 89 7.96 -6.12 8.06
C ASP A 89 7.00 -6.30 9.25
N THR A 90 5.85 -6.95 8.99
CA THR A 90 4.79 -7.19 9.99
C THR A 90 5.23 -8.10 11.12
N LYS A 91 6.36 -8.79 10.99
CA LYS A 91 6.90 -9.67 12.03
C LYS A 91 7.68 -8.94 13.13
N TYR A 92 7.94 -7.65 12.96
CA TYR A 92 8.51 -6.75 13.97
C TYR A 92 7.53 -5.62 14.28
N ILE A 93 7.71 -4.93 15.42
CA ILE A 93 6.88 -3.78 15.78
C ILE A 93 7.10 -2.60 14.82
N ALA A 94 6.10 -1.73 14.73
CA ALA A 94 6.20 -0.42 14.11
C ALA A 94 6.09 0.68 15.18
N TYR A 95 6.51 1.91 14.86
CA TYR A 95 6.44 3.06 15.76
C TYR A 95 5.26 3.97 15.36
N GLY A 96 4.08 3.36 15.21
CA GLY A 96 2.83 4.02 14.78
C GLY A 96 1.93 4.46 15.94
#